data_AF-A0A371F424-F1
#
_entry.id   AF-A0A371F424-F1
#
_cell.length_a   1.000
_cell.length_b   1.000
_cell.length_c   1.000
_cell.angle_alpha   90.00
_cell.angle_beta   90.00
_cell.angle_gamma   90.00
#
_symmetry.space_group_name_H-M   'P 1'
#
loop_
_entity.id
_entity.type
_entity.pdbx_description
1 polymer ?
#
loop_
_entity_poly.entity_id
_entity_poly.type
_entity_poly.pdbx_seq_one_letter_code
_entity_poly.pdbx_strand_id
1 'polypeptide(L)'
;MIEDQPSGPAEWIYPTARELDNRTVEALSDLLERLLEREGPRLQFRIEELETINLGDREETRDIQVGKQIPPNSRKELITLLREYSNIFAWSYQDMPGLDTAIVEHKLPLIPNTVLVRQQLRRMKPEVALKIKEEVEKQWNAGFLTVAKYP
;
A
#
# COMPACT_ATOMS: atom_id res chain seq x y z
N MET A 1 -20.10 -34.09 34.75
CA MET A 1 -20.73 -33.54 33.53
C MET A 1 -19.67 -32.75 32.82
N ILE A 2 -19.38 -33.19 31.60
CA ILE A 2 -18.30 -32.72 30.73
C ILE A 2 -18.88 -31.57 29.92
N GLU A 3 -18.22 -30.41 29.94
CA GLU A 3 -18.28 -29.45 28.84
C GLU A 3 -16.86 -29.19 28.38
N ASP A 4 -16.66 -29.56 27.12
CA ASP A 4 -15.40 -29.73 26.42
C ASP A 4 -14.87 -28.35 26.01
N GLN A 5 -13.71 -27.96 26.54
CA GLN A 5 -12.91 -26.88 25.97
C GLN A 5 -12.20 -27.45 24.75
N PRO A 6 -12.33 -26.87 23.54
CA PRO A 6 -11.54 -27.34 22.41
C PRO A 6 -10.06 -27.02 22.67
N SER A 7 -9.32 -28.03 23.14
CA SER A 7 -7.87 -28.03 23.18
C SER A 7 -7.34 -28.38 21.80
N GLY A 8 -6.87 -27.38 21.07
CA GLY A 8 -6.10 -27.59 19.85
C GLY A 8 -5.43 -26.28 19.45
N PRO A 9 -4.16 -26.29 19.01
CA PRO A 9 -3.63 -25.12 18.35
C PRO A 9 -4.49 -24.89 17.11
N ALA A 10 -5.01 -23.67 16.95
CA ALA A 10 -5.67 -23.28 15.71
C ALA A 10 -4.66 -23.52 14.57
N GLU A 11 -4.85 -24.61 13.83
CA GLU A 11 -4.12 -24.89 12.61
C GLU A 11 -4.52 -23.83 11.59
N TRP A 12 -3.81 -22.70 11.64
CA TRP A 12 -3.66 -21.88 10.46
C TRP A 12 -2.91 -22.73 9.45
N ILE A 13 -3.65 -23.43 8.58
CA ILE A 13 -3.08 -24.02 7.38
C ILE A 13 -2.61 -22.85 6.52
N TYR A 14 -1.36 -22.43 6.71
CA TYR A 14 -0.67 -21.65 5.70
C TYR A 14 -0.53 -22.57 4.49
N PRO A 15 -1.16 -22.28 3.34
CA PRO A 15 -0.90 -23.04 2.15
C PRO A 15 0.59 -22.88 1.85
N THR A 16 1.34 -23.97 2.02
CA THR A 16 2.72 -24.11 1.52
C THR A 16 2.74 -23.53 0.13
N ALA A 17 3.65 -22.59 -0.14
CA ALA A 17 3.79 -21.88 -1.41
C ALA A 17 4.11 -22.84 -2.58
N ARG A 18 3.12 -23.64 -2.96
CA ARG A 18 2.92 -24.13 -4.31
C ARG A 18 2.53 -22.90 -5.11
N GLU A 19 3.10 -22.77 -6.29
CA GLU A 19 2.62 -21.82 -7.30
C GLU A 19 1.10 -21.89 -7.27
N LEU A 20 0.42 -20.78 -6.97
CA LEU A 20 -1.04 -20.74 -7.09
C LEU A 20 -1.32 -21.23 -8.51
N ASP A 21 -1.94 -22.40 -8.61
CA ASP A 21 -2.37 -22.89 -9.89
C ASP A 21 -3.41 -21.91 -10.44
N ASN A 22 -3.57 -21.88 -11.76
CA ASN A 22 -4.50 -20.92 -12.38
C ASN A 22 -5.92 -21.04 -11.80
N ARG A 23 -6.31 -22.22 -11.28
CA ARG A 23 -7.59 -22.44 -10.61
C ARG A 23 -7.72 -21.69 -9.29
N THR A 24 -6.68 -21.62 -8.47
CA THR A 24 -6.70 -20.85 -7.22
C THR A 24 -6.67 -19.35 -7.50
N VAL A 25 -5.96 -18.90 -8.53
CA VAL A 25 -6.01 -17.50 -8.98
C VAL A 25 -7.39 -17.13 -9.50
N GLU A 26 -8.00 -17.99 -10.34
CA GLU A 26 -9.37 -17.82 -10.84
C GLU A 26 -10.38 -17.82 -9.69
N ALA A 27 -10.28 -18.75 -8.74
CA ALA A 27 -11.17 -18.80 -7.58
C ALA A 27 -11.06 -17.57 -6.67
N LEU A 28 -9.84 -17.01 -6.52
CA LEU A 28 -9.64 -15.76 -5.80
C LEU A 28 -10.16 -14.56 -6.58
N SER A 29 -10.05 -14.57 -7.92
CA SER A 29 -10.62 -13.55 -8.80
C SER A 29 -12.15 -13.53 -8.70
N ASP A 30 -12.79 -14.69 -8.82
CA ASP A 30 -14.25 -14.86 -8.65
C ASP A 30 -14.71 -14.41 -7.26
N LEU A 31 -13.92 -14.71 -6.21
CA LEU A 31 -14.25 -14.30 -4.85
C LEU A 31 -14.12 -12.79 -4.66
N LEU A 32 -13.12 -12.17 -5.29
CA LEU A 32 -12.94 -10.72 -5.28
C LEU A 32 -14.06 -10.02 -6.05
N GLU A 33 -14.45 -10.54 -7.21
CA GLU A 33 -15.59 -10.05 -7.99
C GLU A 33 -16.89 -10.14 -7.19
N ARG A 34 -17.14 -11.26 -6.52
CA ARG A 34 -18.32 -11.42 -5.65
C ARG A 34 -18.31 -10.51 -4.43
N LEU A 35 -17.13 -10.18 -3.89
CA LEU A 35 -16.99 -9.18 -2.81
C LEU A 35 -17.30 -7.78 -3.32
N LEU A 36 -16.80 -7.42 -4.50
CA LEU A 36 -17.11 -6.17 -5.20
C LEU A 36 -18.61 -6.06 -5.52
N GLU A 37 -19.26 -7.15 -5.93
CA GLU A 37 -20.70 -7.22 -6.21
C GLU A 37 -21.56 -7.14 -4.94
N ARG A 38 -21.14 -7.79 -3.85
CA ARG A 38 -21.81 -7.69 -2.53
C ARG A 38 -21.77 -6.26 -1.97
N GLU A 39 -20.77 -5.46 -2.35
CA GLU A 39 -20.67 -4.05 -2.00
C GLU A 39 -21.29 -3.08 -3.04
N GLY A 40 -22.16 -3.53 -3.94
CA GLY A 40 -22.97 -2.59 -4.73
C GLY A 40 -24.01 -1.85 -3.86
N PRO A 41 -24.40 -0.57 -4.10
CA PRO A 41 -23.82 0.51 -4.89
C PRO A 41 -23.39 1.66 -3.97
N ARG A 42 -22.14 1.69 -3.49
CA ARG A 42 -21.61 2.86 -2.74
C ARG A 42 -20.41 3.54 -3.39
N LEU A 43 -19.80 2.88 -4.37
CA LEU A 43 -18.88 3.53 -5.30
C LEU A 43 -19.57 3.59 -6.65
N GLN A 44 -20.60 4.46 -6.76
CA GLN A 44 -20.76 5.11 -8.05
C GLN A 44 -19.45 5.89 -8.23
N PHE A 45 -18.48 5.29 -8.91
CA PHE A 45 -17.47 6.05 -9.63
C PHE A 45 -18.25 6.80 -10.71
N ARG A 46 -18.94 7.85 -10.28
CA ARG A 46 -19.34 8.90 -11.18
C ARG A 46 -18.04 9.29 -11.84
N ILE A 47 -17.96 9.14 -13.16
CA ILE A 47 -16.83 9.63 -13.94
C ILE A 47 -16.93 11.15 -13.79
N GLU A 48 -16.41 11.65 -12.67
CA GLU A 48 -16.35 13.06 -12.40
C GLU A 48 -15.18 13.58 -13.20
N GLU A 49 -15.47 14.55 -14.04
CA GLU A 49 -14.42 15.25 -14.77
C GLU A 49 -13.52 15.93 -13.73
N LEU A 50 -12.24 15.55 -13.71
CA LEU A 50 -11.26 16.09 -12.78
C LEU A 50 -10.50 17.23 -13.43
N GLU A 51 -10.06 18.17 -12.62
CA GLU A 51 -9.15 19.24 -13.03
C GLU A 51 -7.90 19.20 -12.17
N THR A 52 -6.75 19.26 -12.83
CA THR A 52 -5.45 19.34 -12.16
C THR A 52 -5.21 20.77 -11.69
N ILE A 53 -4.92 20.91 -10.40
CA ILE A 53 -4.46 22.17 -9.81
C ILE A 53 -3.07 21.98 -9.22
N ASN A 54 -2.24 22.99 -9.39
CA ASN A 54 -0.92 23.02 -8.79
C ASN A 54 -0.98 23.78 -7.46
N LEU A 55 -0.55 23.12 -6.39
CA LEU A 55 -0.45 23.68 -5.04
C LEU A 55 0.94 24.22 -4.71
N GLY A 56 1.93 23.98 -5.56
CA GLY A 56 3.31 24.37 -5.37
C GLY A 56 3.68 25.64 -6.12
N ASP A 57 4.99 25.83 -6.31
CA ASP A 57 5.56 26.94 -7.06
C ASP A 57 5.89 26.52 -8.50
N ARG A 58 6.39 27.46 -9.31
CA ARG A 58 6.78 27.19 -10.70
C ARG A 58 7.91 26.15 -10.84
N GLU A 59 8.71 25.98 -9.81
CA GLU A 59 9.87 25.07 -9.80
C GLU A 59 9.52 23.68 -9.23
N GLU A 60 8.63 23.62 -8.24
CA GLU A 60 8.19 22.37 -7.62
C GLU A 60 6.69 22.15 -7.87
N THR A 61 6.38 21.35 -8.89
CA THR A 61 4.98 21.06 -9.21
C THR A 61 4.37 20.09 -8.22
N ARG A 62 3.33 20.53 -7.50
CA ARG A 62 2.55 19.74 -6.55
C ARG A 62 1.12 19.62 -7.05
N ASP A 63 0.94 18.70 -8.00
CA ASP A 63 -0.31 18.55 -8.73
C ASP A 63 -1.29 17.66 -7.96
N ILE A 64 -2.53 18.15 -7.83
CA ILE A 64 -3.65 17.37 -7.28
C ILE A 64 -4.86 17.50 -8.21
N GLN A 65 -5.77 16.54 -8.09
CA GLN A 65 -6.98 16.50 -8.89
C GLN A 65 -8.20 16.87 -8.04
N VAL A 66 -9.01 17.80 -8.55
CA VAL A 66 -10.24 18.26 -7.91
C VAL A 66 -11.41 18.10 -8.89
N GLY A 67 -12.57 17.63 -8.41
CA GLY A 67 -13.75 17.46 -9.25
C GLY A 67 -14.27 18.79 -9.82
N LYS A 68 -14.55 18.82 -11.12
CA LYS A 68 -15.12 20.01 -11.80
C LYS A 68 -16.57 20.30 -11.41
N GLN A 69 -17.27 19.32 -10.86
CA GLN A 69 -18.66 19.43 -10.44
C GLN A 69 -18.83 20.21 -9.11
N ILE A 70 -17.73 20.55 -8.44
CA ILE A 70 -17.78 21.33 -7.20
C ILE A 70 -18.24 22.77 -7.50
N PRO A 71 -19.20 23.32 -6.75
CA PRO A 71 -19.63 24.70 -6.90
C PRO A 71 -18.45 25.69 -6.83
N PRO A 72 -18.44 26.77 -7.65
CA PRO A 72 -17.27 27.62 -7.80
C PRO A 72 -16.83 28.32 -6.49
N ASN A 73 -17.76 28.62 -5.58
CA ASN A 73 -17.44 29.21 -4.27
C ASN A 73 -16.73 28.18 -3.37
N SER A 74 -17.34 27.02 -3.17
CA SER A 74 -16.76 25.92 -2.39
C SER A 74 -15.43 25.44 -2.97
N ARG A 75 -15.29 25.47 -4.29
CA ARG A 75 -14.05 25.13 -4.98
C ARG A 75 -12.92 26.09 -4.63
N LYS A 76 -13.18 27.41 -4.62
CA LYS A 76 -12.17 28.41 -4.24
C LYS A 76 -11.74 28.24 -2.78
N GLU A 77 -12.70 27.99 -1.89
CA GLU A 77 -12.43 27.70 -0.47
C GLU A 77 -11.57 26.45 -0.31
N LEU A 78 -11.92 25.36 -1.00
CA LEU A 78 -11.15 24.11 -1.00
C LEU A 78 -9.71 24.31 -1.49
N ILE A 79 -9.53 25.02 -2.62
CA ILE A 79 -8.19 25.29 -3.16
C ILE A 79 -7.37 26.12 -2.17
N THR A 80 -7.99 27.11 -1.52
CA THR A 80 -7.32 27.94 -0.51
C THR A 80 -6.85 27.10 0.67
N LEU A 81 -7.73 26.22 1.17
CA LEU A 81 -7.41 25.29 2.24
C LEU A 81 -6.26 24.35 1.86
N LEU A 82 -6.31 23.75 0.67
CA LEU A 82 -5.29 22.80 0.22
C LEU A 82 -3.91 23.47 0.03
N ARG A 83 -3.88 24.76 -0.34
CA ARG A 83 -2.64 25.54 -0.38
C ARG A 83 -2.09 25.83 1.01
N GLU A 84 -2.96 26.25 1.94
CA GLU A 84 -2.59 26.50 3.34
C GLU A 84 -1.97 25.27 4.00
N TYR A 85 -2.56 24.10 3.74
CA TYR A 85 -2.10 22.81 4.26
C TYR A 85 -1.28 22.01 3.24
N SER A 86 -0.58 22.65 2.31
CA SER A 86 0.21 21.93 1.30
C SER A 86 1.31 21.05 1.89
N ASN A 87 1.76 21.35 3.12
CA ASN A 87 2.79 20.60 3.85
C ASN A 87 2.30 19.31 4.52
N ILE A 88 0.99 19.04 4.58
CA ILE A 88 0.46 17.80 5.20
C ILE A 88 0.56 16.59 4.25
N PHE A 89 0.74 16.85 2.97
CA PHE A 89 0.83 15.81 1.94
C PHE A 89 2.28 15.36 1.76
N ALA A 90 2.43 14.08 1.44
CA ALA A 90 3.71 13.51 1.05
C ALA A 90 3.93 13.70 -0.46
N TRP A 91 4.69 14.71 -0.85
CA TRP A 91 5.05 14.95 -2.26
C TRP A 91 6.21 14.06 -2.71
N SER A 92 7.03 13.66 -1.75
CA SER A 92 8.14 12.74 -1.91
C SER A 92 8.21 11.79 -0.70
N TYR A 93 9.05 10.76 -0.81
CA TYR A 93 9.32 9.89 0.34
C TYR A 93 10.01 10.61 1.51
N GLN A 94 10.68 11.74 1.25
CA GLN A 94 11.33 12.53 2.30
C GLN A 94 10.31 13.25 3.20
N ASP A 95 9.11 13.54 2.66
CA ASP A 95 8.02 14.18 3.39
C ASP A 95 7.26 13.21 4.32
N MET A 96 7.63 11.94 4.31
CA MET A 96 7.09 10.90 5.20
C MET A 96 8.16 10.48 6.23
N PRO A 97 8.57 11.34 7.17
CA PRO A 97 9.38 10.89 8.28
C PRO A 97 8.56 9.85 9.03
N GLY A 98 8.99 8.59 8.98
CA GLY A 98 8.31 7.50 9.67
C GLY A 98 8.16 7.78 11.16
N LEU A 99 7.41 6.92 11.85
CA LEU A 99 7.34 6.99 13.31
C LEU A 99 8.71 6.68 13.91
N ASP A 100 9.05 7.38 15.00
CA ASP A 100 10.25 7.07 15.76
C ASP A 100 10.18 5.62 16.25
N THR A 101 11.18 4.82 15.86
CA THR A 101 11.28 3.40 16.20
C THR A 101 11.49 3.18 17.69
N ALA A 102 11.93 4.20 18.44
CA ALA A 102 11.96 4.17 19.90
C ALA A 102 10.56 4.25 20.53
N ILE A 103 9.58 4.81 19.81
CA ILE A 103 8.19 4.98 20.29
C ILE A 103 7.33 3.81 19.82
N VAL A 104 7.39 3.46 18.54
CA VAL A 104 6.55 2.40 17.94
C VAL A 104 7.39 1.50 17.04
N GLU A 105 7.46 0.22 17.39
CA GLU A 105 8.01 -0.83 16.56
C GLU A 105 7.00 -1.98 16.47
N HIS A 106 6.76 -2.49 15.26
CA HIS A 106 6.02 -3.73 15.09
C HIS A 106 6.97 -4.92 15.11
N LYS A 107 6.74 -5.87 16.03
CA LYS A 107 7.49 -7.13 16.11
C LYS A 107 6.64 -8.27 15.59
N LEU A 108 7.11 -8.91 14.52
CA LEU A 108 6.52 -10.15 14.03
C LEU A 108 6.99 -11.31 14.92
N PRO A 109 6.09 -11.97 15.68
CA PRO A 109 6.46 -13.11 16.49
C PRO A 109 6.86 -14.28 15.59
N LEU A 110 8.04 -14.84 15.81
CA LEU A 110 8.52 -16.02 15.10
C LEU A 110 8.28 -17.28 15.93
N ILE A 111 7.86 -18.36 15.27
CA ILE A 111 7.74 -19.67 15.92
C ILE A 111 9.17 -20.15 16.26
N PRO A 112 9.45 -20.49 17.53
CA PRO A 112 10.78 -20.94 17.94
C PRO A 112 11.22 -22.17 17.16
N ASN A 113 12.52 -22.28 16.88
CA ASN A 113 13.14 -23.39 16.13
C ASN A 113 12.70 -23.53 14.66
N THR A 114 12.10 -22.49 14.08
CA THR A 114 11.76 -22.48 12.65
C THR A 114 13.01 -22.36 11.80
N VAL A 115 13.09 -23.15 10.73
CA VAL A 115 14.19 -23.07 9.76
C VAL A 115 14.02 -21.84 8.87
N LEU A 116 15.06 -21.01 8.80
CA LEU A 116 15.09 -19.85 7.91
C LEU A 116 15.16 -20.31 6.45
N VAL A 117 14.28 -19.77 5.61
CA VAL A 117 14.23 -20.12 4.18
C VAL A 117 14.73 -18.94 3.35
N ARG A 118 15.87 -19.12 2.68
CA ARG A 118 16.36 -18.17 1.67
C ARG A 118 15.68 -18.46 0.34
N GLN A 119 14.75 -17.60 -0.06
CA GLN A 119 14.11 -17.69 -1.36
C GLN A 119 15.07 -17.23 -2.47
N GLN A 120 15.09 -17.95 -3.59
CA GLN A 120 15.84 -17.56 -4.78
C GLN A 120 15.20 -16.33 -5.42
N LEU A 121 16.02 -15.39 -5.91
CA LEU A 121 15.50 -14.26 -6.67
C LEU A 121 14.84 -14.77 -7.95
N ARG A 122 13.64 -14.25 -8.24
CA ARG A 122 12.95 -14.53 -9.49
C ARG A 122 13.54 -13.69 -10.62
N ARG A 123 13.59 -14.26 -11.83
CA ARG A 123 13.96 -13.53 -13.04
C ARG A 123 12.93 -12.45 -13.33
N MET A 124 13.41 -11.24 -13.59
CA MET A 124 12.59 -10.09 -13.96
C MET A 124 12.97 -9.59 -15.35
N LYS A 125 12.01 -8.97 -16.05
CA LYS A 125 12.29 -8.31 -17.33
C LYS A 125 13.20 -7.10 -17.11
N PRO A 126 14.18 -6.82 -17.99
CA PRO A 126 15.12 -5.72 -17.80
C PRO A 126 14.45 -4.34 -17.59
N GLU A 127 13.39 -4.05 -18.33
CA GLU A 127 12.63 -2.79 -18.20
C GLU A 127 12.02 -2.61 -16.81
N VAL A 128 11.54 -3.70 -16.19
CA VAL A 128 10.97 -3.68 -14.84
C VAL A 128 12.08 -3.55 -13.80
N ALA A 129 13.21 -4.22 -14.03
CA ALA A 129 14.38 -4.16 -13.15
C ALA A 129 14.90 -2.72 -13.00
N LEU A 130 14.93 -1.95 -14.09
CA LEU A 130 15.35 -0.55 -14.06
C LEU A 130 14.42 0.30 -13.19
N LYS A 131 13.09 0.17 -13.36
CA LYS A 131 12.11 0.88 -12.54
C LYS A 131 12.19 0.51 -11.06
N ILE A 132 12.40 -0.78 -10.76
CA ILE A 132 12.59 -1.25 -9.38
C ILE A 132 13.84 -0.61 -8.78
N LYS A 133 14.95 -0.55 -9.54
CA LYS A 133 16.19 0.06 -9.06
C LYS A 133 15.99 1.53 -8.72
N GLU A 134 15.37 2.30 -9.60
CA GLU A 134 15.05 3.71 -9.36
C GLU A 134 14.18 3.89 -8.12
N GLU A 135 13.18 3.03 -7.92
CA GLU A 135 12.28 3.12 -6.78
C GLU A 135 12.96 2.74 -5.46
N VAL A 136 13.79 1.69 -5.47
CA VAL A 136 14.62 1.29 -4.32
C VAL A 136 15.58 2.41 -3.93
N GLU A 137 16.18 3.09 -4.90
CA GLU A 137 17.08 4.21 -4.64
C GLU A 137 16.36 5.39 -3.97
N LYS A 138 15.14 5.72 -4.40
CA LYS A 138 14.32 6.75 -3.73
C LYS A 138 14.02 6.39 -2.27
N GLN A 139 13.60 5.15 -2.01
CA GLN A 139 13.28 4.71 -0.65
C GLN A 139 14.53 4.57 0.23
N TRP A 140 15.66 4.19 -0.37
CA TRP A 140 16.96 4.19 0.29
C TRP A 140 17.37 5.59 0.73
N ASN A 141 17.28 6.58 -0.16
CA ASN A 141 17.61 7.97 0.13
C ASN A 141 16.67 8.59 1.19
N ALA A 142 15.43 8.12 1.27
CA ALA A 142 14.49 8.51 2.32
C ALA A 142 14.75 7.81 3.67
N GLY A 143 15.67 6.85 3.74
CA GLY A 143 16.01 6.11 4.96
C GLY A 143 15.02 5.01 5.34
N PHE A 144 14.09 4.64 4.47
CA PHE A 144 13.12 3.57 4.73
C PHE A 144 13.72 2.18 4.59
N LEU A 145 14.71 2.04 3.71
CA LEU A 145 15.39 0.78 3.46
C LEU A 145 16.76 0.78 4.14
N THR A 146 17.12 -0.35 4.73
CA THR A 146 18.44 -0.59 5.31
C THR A 146 18.95 -1.95 4.85
N VAL A 147 20.28 -2.09 4.74
CA VAL A 147 20.89 -3.38 4.41
C VAL A 147 20.85 -4.27 5.65
N ALA A 148 20.06 -5.33 5.58
CA ALA A 148 20.09 -6.40 6.57
C ALA A 148 21.05 -7.51 6.12
N LYS A 149 21.81 -8.06 7.07
CA LYS A 149 22.53 -9.32 6.89
C LYS A 149 21.75 -10.41 7.60
N TYR A 150 21.26 -11.38 6.83
CA TYR A 150 20.59 -12.54 7.39
C TYR A 150 21.61 -13.67 7.62
N PRO A 151 21.58 -14.37 8.77
CA PRO A 151 22.44 -15.52 9.04
C PRO A 151 22.17 -16.70 8.10
#